data_AF-A0A9W4HW57-F1
#
_entry.id   AF-A0A9W4HW57-F1
#
_cell.length_a   1.000
_cell.length_b   1.000
_cell.length_c   1.000
_cell.angle_alpha   90.00
_cell.angle_beta   90.00
_cell.angle_gamma   90.00
#
_symmetry.space_group_name_H-M   'P 1'
#
loop_
_entity.id
_entity.type
_entity.pdbx_description
1 polymer ?
#
loop_
_entity_poly.entity_id
_entity_poly.type
_entity_poly.pdbx_seq_one_letter_code
_entity_poly.pdbx_strand_id
1 'polypeptide(L)'
;MSFSLQHLTCIRPVIFPIWHRPYVLLFEQILYDIMVKEVIPQFPEAHQASWREQAESWRLPLWDRARNGHVPDLAKYPTIQQQRHQAFHQPRYSASL
;
A
#
# COMPACT_ATOMS: atom_id res chain seq x y z
N MET A 1 33.40 18.16 -36.77
CA MET A 1 32.41 17.18 -36.29
C MET A 1 32.23 17.38 -34.79
N SER A 2 31.13 18.01 -34.37
CA SER A 2 30.76 18.07 -32.95
C SER A 2 29.25 18.17 -32.88
N PHE A 3 28.59 17.01 -32.80
CA PHE A 3 27.16 16.94 -32.51
C PHE A 3 26.99 17.11 -31.01
N SER A 4 26.39 18.24 -30.63
CA SER A 4 26.07 18.64 -29.27
C SER A 4 25.15 17.61 -28.60
N LEU A 5 25.69 16.85 -27.64
CA LEU A 5 24.97 15.93 -26.75
C LEU A 5 24.19 16.71 -25.66
N GLN A 6 23.32 17.64 -26.05
CA GLN A 6 22.48 18.41 -25.12
C GLN A 6 21.00 17.97 -25.13
N HIS A 7 20.60 17.04 -26.00
CA HIS A 7 19.19 16.62 -26.16
C HIS A 7 18.80 15.34 -25.40
N LEU A 8 19.71 14.71 -24.64
CA LEU A 8 19.48 13.39 -24.02
C LEU A 8 19.30 13.40 -22.47
N THR A 9 19.16 14.55 -21.83
CA THR A 9 19.01 14.64 -20.37
C THR A 9 17.56 14.70 -19.87
N CYS A 10 16.56 14.83 -20.74
CA CYS A 10 15.15 15.00 -20.36
C CYS A 10 14.36 13.67 -20.17
N ILE A 11 15.01 12.52 -19.97
CA ILE A 11 14.30 11.23 -19.83
C ILE A 11 14.05 10.86 -18.35
N ARG A 12 14.85 11.38 -17.42
CA ARG A 12 14.91 10.86 -16.03
C ARG A 12 13.70 11.16 -15.13
N PRO A 13 13.07 12.36 -15.12
CA PRO A 13 12.00 12.66 -14.17
C PRO A 13 10.61 12.17 -14.61
N VAL A 14 10.41 11.93 -15.91
CA VAL A 14 9.06 11.63 -16.47
C VAL A 14 8.68 10.16 -16.26
N ILE A 15 9.65 9.25 -16.31
CA ILE A 15 9.41 7.82 -16.08
C ILE A 15 9.00 7.52 -14.63
N PHE A 16 9.44 8.35 -13.68
CA PHE A 16 9.19 8.14 -12.26
C PHE A 16 7.68 7.99 -11.96
N PRO A 17 6.80 8.98 -12.20
CA PRO A 17 5.38 8.82 -11.92
C PRO A 17 4.70 7.72 -12.75
N ILE A 18 5.18 7.46 -13.97
CA ILE A 18 4.57 6.48 -14.89
C ILE A 18 4.72 5.06 -14.36
N TRP A 19 5.85 4.69 -13.78
CA TRP A 19 6.06 3.34 -13.23
C TRP A 19 5.42 3.15 -11.85
N HIS A 20 5.30 4.21 -11.05
CA HIS A 20 4.74 4.10 -9.70
C HIS A 20 3.22 3.89 -9.72
N ARG A 21 2.49 4.45 -10.70
CA ARG A 21 1.04 4.22 -10.82
C ARG A 21 0.66 2.74 -11.00
N PRO A 22 1.20 1.99 -11.99
CA PRO A 22 0.89 0.57 -12.15
C PRO A 22 1.46 -0.27 -11.00
N TYR A 23 2.58 0.14 -10.37
CA TYR A 23 3.11 -0.55 -9.20
C TYR A 23 2.13 -0.52 -8.01
N VAL A 24 1.59 0.65 -7.67
CA VAL A 24 0.62 0.80 -6.58
C VAL A 24 -0.69 0.06 -6.91
N LEU A 25 -1.13 0.09 -8.17
CA LEU A 25 -2.31 -0.68 -8.61
C LEU A 25 -2.12 -2.20 -8.45
N LEU A 26 -0.96 -2.73 -8.85
CA LEU A 26 -0.65 -4.14 -8.66
C LEU A 26 -0.62 -4.52 -7.18
N PHE A 27 -0.04 -3.65 -6.35
CA PHE A 27 0.00 -3.85 -4.91
C PHE A 27 -1.40 -3.92 -4.30
N GLU A 28 -2.30 -3.01 -4.70
CA GLU A 28 -3.71 -3.02 -4.29
C GLU A 28 -4.44 -4.30 -4.71
N GLN A 29 -4.21 -4.78 -5.94
CA GLN A 29 -4.80 -6.02 -6.44
C GLN A 29 -4.36 -7.25 -5.63
N ILE A 30 -3.07 -7.39 -5.36
CA ILE A 30 -2.54 -8.52 -4.59
C ILE A 30 -3.09 -8.50 -3.16
N LEU A 31 -3.16 -7.33 -2.53
CA LEU A 31 -3.74 -7.21 -1.18
C LEU A 31 -5.20 -7.60 -1.16
N TYR A 32 -6.01 -7.14 -2.12
CA TYR A 32 -7.40 -7.54 -2.25
C TYR A 32 -7.52 -9.06 -2.43
N ASP A 33 -6.68 -9.67 -3.25
CA ASP A 33 -6.69 -11.11 -3.50
C ASP A 33 -6.39 -11.92 -2.23
N ILE A 34 -5.42 -11.49 -1.44
CA ILE A 34 -5.10 -12.07 -0.12
C ILE A 34 -6.27 -11.92 0.85
N MET A 35 -6.90 -10.74 0.91
CA MET A 35 -8.06 -10.50 1.77
C MET A 35 -9.19 -11.49 1.44
N VAL A 36 -9.53 -11.64 0.17
CA VAL A 36 -10.67 -12.47 -0.26
C VAL A 36 -10.37 -13.97 -0.16
N LYS A 37 -9.17 -14.40 -0.56
CA LYS A 37 -8.83 -15.83 -0.64
C LYS A 37 -8.34 -16.41 0.68
N GLU A 38 -7.60 -15.65 1.48
CA GLU A 38 -6.94 -16.17 2.68
C GLU A 38 -7.61 -15.71 3.97
N VAL A 39 -8.03 -14.44 4.03
CA VAL A 39 -8.50 -13.83 5.28
C VAL A 39 -9.99 -14.08 5.51
N ILE A 40 -10.86 -13.81 4.54
CA ILE A 40 -12.33 -13.97 4.70
C ILE A 40 -12.74 -15.42 5.04
N PRO A 41 -12.18 -16.48 4.43
CA PRO A 41 -12.57 -17.86 4.75
C PRO A 41 -12.22 -18.30 6.18
N GLN A 42 -11.32 -17.58 6.86
CA GLN A 42 -10.99 -17.85 8.27
C GLN A 42 -12.06 -17.33 9.24
N PHE A 43 -13.01 -16.52 8.78
CA PHE A 43 -14.10 -15.99 9.60
C PHE A 43 -15.35 -16.88 9.53
N PRO A 44 -16.20 -16.89 10.59
CA PRO A 44 -17.48 -17.58 10.58
C PRO A 44 -18.36 -17.15 9.40
N GLU A 45 -19.07 -18.10 8.78
CA GLU A 45 -19.86 -17.91 7.56
C GLU A 45 -20.85 -16.74 7.66
N ALA A 46 -21.45 -16.54 8.85
CA ALA A 46 -22.39 -15.45 9.14
C ALA A 46 -21.83 -14.04 8.87
N HIS A 47 -20.52 -13.85 8.97
CA HIS A 47 -19.88 -12.54 8.75
C HIS A 47 -19.20 -12.42 7.39
N GLN A 48 -18.99 -13.52 6.67
CA GLN A 48 -18.22 -13.52 5.42
C GLN A 48 -18.82 -12.61 4.35
N ALA A 49 -20.16 -12.54 4.24
CA ALA A 49 -20.83 -11.67 3.28
C ALA A 49 -20.51 -10.19 3.55
N SER A 50 -20.64 -9.74 4.80
CA SER A 50 -20.32 -8.37 5.20
C SER A 50 -18.83 -8.05 4.99
N TRP A 51 -17.93 -8.97 5.30
CA TRP A 51 -16.49 -8.77 5.06
C TRP A 51 -16.12 -8.71 3.57
N ARG A 52 -16.84 -9.42 2.69
CA ARG A 52 -16.66 -9.30 1.23
C ARG A 52 -17.07 -7.92 0.73
N GLU A 53 -18.22 -7.41 1.17
CA GLU A 53 -18.66 -6.04 0.82
C GLU A 53 -17.65 -4.98 1.29
N GLN A 54 -17.11 -5.13 2.50
CA GLN A 54 -16.08 -4.23 3.01
C GLN A 54 -14.78 -4.32 2.19
N ALA A 55 -14.35 -5.53 1.80
CA ALA A 55 -13.17 -5.73 0.97
C ALA A 55 -13.32 -5.10 -0.43
N GLU A 56 -14.51 -5.15 -1.04
CA GLU A 56 -14.77 -4.51 -2.34
C GLU A 56 -14.71 -2.97 -2.27
N SER A 57 -15.18 -2.40 -1.16
CA SER A 57 -15.13 -0.95 -0.90
C SER A 57 -13.73 -0.45 -0.54
N TRP A 58 -12.85 -1.35 -0.09
CA TRP A 58 -11.53 -0.98 0.40
C TRP A 58 -10.62 -0.49 -0.72
N ARG A 59 -9.86 0.57 -0.45
CA ARG A 59 -8.81 1.11 -1.32
C ARG A 59 -7.58 1.41 -0.49
N LEU A 60 -6.41 1.41 -1.14
CA LEU A 60 -5.16 1.73 -0.45
C LEU A 60 -5.19 3.21 0.03
N PRO A 61 -5.05 3.47 1.35
CA PRO A 61 -5.07 4.83 1.86
C PRO A 61 -3.80 5.59 1.43
N LEU A 62 -3.99 6.75 0.80
CA LEU A 62 -2.90 7.65 0.44
C LEU A 62 -2.43 8.42 1.67
N TRP A 63 -1.13 8.39 1.96
CA TRP A 63 -0.54 9.31 2.93
C TRP A 63 -0.28 10.67 2.29
N ASP A 64 -1.14 11.63 2.60
CA ASP A 64 -0.97 13.03 2.21
C ASP A 64 0.02 13.74 3.15
N ARG A 65 1.31 13.66 2.80
CA ARG A 65 2.39 14.34 3.54
C ARG A 65 2.32 15.86 3.43
N ALA A 66 1.72 16.41 2.38
CA ALA A 66 1.71 17.85 2.12
C ALA A 66 0.71 18.58 3.03
N ARG A 67 -0.41 17.93 3.35
CA ARG A 67 -1.41 18.47 4.26
C ARG A 67 -1.07 18.22 5.73
N ASN A 68 -0.63 17.01 6.06
CA ASN A 68 -0.28 16.62 7.42
C ASN A 68 1.15 16.05 7.43
N GLY A 69 2.10 16.84 7.91
CA GLY A 69 3.51 16.42 8.02
C GLY A 69 3.78 15.30 9.03
N HIS A 70 2.76 14.89 9.79
CA HIS A 70 2.86 13.77 10.72
C HIS A 70 2.76 12.43 9.99
N VAL A 71 3.57 11.47 10.43
CA VAL A 71 3.45 10.07 10.04
C VAL A 71 2.07 9.56 10.50
N PRO A 72 1.36 8.74 9.70
CA PRO A 72 0.10 8.15 10.12
C PRO A 72 0.31 7.30 11.37
N ASP A 73 -0.65 7.30 12.29
CA ASP A 73 -0.53 6.55 13.56
C ASP A 73 -0.34 5.05 13.33
N LEU A 74 -0.89 4.53 12.23
CA LEU A 74 -0.70 3.17 11.74
C LEU A 74 0.77 2.78 11.51
N ALA A 75 1.64 3.76 11.21
CA ALA A 75 3.06 3.54 10.95
C ALA A 75 3.94 3.97 12.13
N LYS A 76 3.38 4.62 13.15
CA LYS A 76 4.13 5.06 14.35
C LYS A 76 4.31 3.94 15.37
N TYR A 77 3.27 3.14 15.58
CA TYR A 77 3.24 2.16 16.65
C TYR A 77 3.49 0.74 16.12
N PRO A 78 4.33 -0.07 16.81
CA PRO A 78 4.67 -1.43 16.36
C PRO A 78 3.52 -2.43 16.53
N THR A 79 2.46 -2.06 17.25
CA THR A 79 1.35 -2.95 17.59
C THR A 79 0.02 -2.26 17.33
N ILE A 80 -0.85 -2.94 16.60
CA ILE A 80 -2.22 -2.50 16.33
C ILE A 80 -3.20 -3.51 16.92
N GLN A 81 -4.23 -3.00 17.57
CA GLN A 81 -5.36 -3.80 18.04
C GLN A 81 -6.28 -4.08 16.85
N GLN A 82 -6.46 -5.35 16.49
CA GLN A 82 -7.42 -5.77 15.47
C GLN A 82 -8.68 -6.32 16.14
N GLN A 83 -9.79 -6.40 15.38
CA GLN A 83 -11.06 -6.91 15.89
C GLN A 83 -10.96 -8.37 16.37
N ARG A 84 -10.03 -9.14 15.79
CA ARG A 84 -9.55 -10.39 16.37
C ARG A 84 -8.53 -10.02 17.44
N HIS A 85 -8.73 -10.46 18.69
CA HIS A 85 -7.83 -10.25 19.84
C HIS A 85 -6.45 -10.93 19.66
N GLN A 86 -5.73 -10.53 18.63
CA GLN A 86 -4.40 -11.01 18.32
C GLN A 86 -3.58 -9.79 17.94
N ALA A 87 -2.54 -9.54 18.71
CA ALA A 87 -1.61 -8.46 18.46
C ALA A 87 -0.95 -8.71 17.09
N PHE A 88 -1.30 -7.89 16.11
CA PHE A 88 -0.60 -7.90 14.83
C PHE A 88 0.72 -7.16 15.02
N HIS A 89 1.82 -7.89 15.10
CA HIS A 89 3.16 -7.31 15.12
C HIS A 89 3.48 -6.85 13.70
N GLN A 90 3.50 -5.55 13.45
CA GLN A 90 3.92 -5.05 12.16
C GLN A 90 5.40 -5.38 11.92
N PRO A 91 5.81 -5.84 10.73
CA PRO A 91 7.23 -5.98 10.41
C PRO A 91 7.90 -4.60 10.52
N ARG A 92 8.99 -4.53 11.28
CA ARG A 92 9.68 -3.28 11.60
C ARG A 92 10.33 -2.74 10.32
N TYR A 93 9.72 -1.73 9.69
CA TYR A 93 10.36 -0.98 8.60
C TYR A 93 11.43 -0.04 9.18
N SER A 94 12.50 -0.59 9.74
CA SER A 94 13.75 0.14 9.96
C SER A 94 14.74 -0.37 8.91
N ALA A 95 14.95 0.39 7.84
CA ALA A 95 16.11 0.20 6.99
C ALA A 95 17.34 0.59 7.82
N SER A 96 17.92 -0.37 8.52
CA SER A 96 19.28 -0.25 9.06
C SER A 96 20.22 -0.17 7.85
N LEU A 97 20.66 1.04 7.54
CA LEU A 97 21.87 1.28 6.75
C LEU A 97 23.10 0.95 7.60
#